data_AF-A0A396HKZ7-F1
#
_entry.id   AF-A0A396HKZ7-F1
#
_cell.length_a   1.000
_cell.length_b   1.000
_cell.length_c   1.000
_cell.angle_alpha   90.00
_cell.angle_beta   90.00
_cell.angle_gamma   90.00
#
_symmetry.space_group_name_H-M   'P 1'
#
loop_
_entity.id
_entity.type
_entity.pdbx_description
1 polymer ?
#
loop_
_entity_poly.entity_id
_entity_poly.type
_entity_poly.pdbx_seq_one_letter_code
_entity_poly.pdbx_strand_id
1 'polypeptide(L)'
;MSAFSYYSFLISPDVLGFYGFLSELVYNETIDISKGSLFMLEHVQVMTKLRPFVRTFLKEASEMFEMYIYTMGDRQYSLEMARLLDPQGEYFKDKVISRDDGTQKNVKDLDLVLGTENSIVILDDKEEVWPKYRDNLILMERYHFFNSSCQDFGLQCKSLAALNIDENEIDGALAKILEVLRQINYKFFDELQGDLVDRDVRQVVLSSFRGEVLRGCVIVFSLNFHGDLRILRRIAERLGATCLKKLDPTVTHVIGTDFVTKESRWAVQEKKFLVSRRWLEAANFFLQKQPEENFLVKIH
;
A
#
# COMPACT_ATOMS: atom_id res chain seq x y z
N MET A 1 -12.49 21.87 21.73
CA MET A 1 -11.63 21.19 20.74
C MET A 1 -12.35 19.92 20.34
N SER A 2 -12.65 19.74 19.05
CA SER A 2 -13.35 18.53 18.61
C SER A 2 -12.37 17.35 18.63
N ALA A 3 -12.85 16.13 18.86
CA ALA A 3 -12.02 14.93 18.86
C ALA A 3 -11.28 14.67 17.52
N PHE A 4 -11.65 15.39 16.46
CA PHE A 4 -11.00 15.38 15.16
C PHE A 4 -9.60 16.00 15.14
N SER A 5 -9.24 16.86 16.11
CA SER A 5 -7.99 17.62 16.09
C SER A 5 -6.70 16.79 16.26
N TYR A 6 -6.82 15.46 16.38
CA TYR A 6 -5.68 14.56 16.58
C TYR A 6 -5.78 13.23 15.80
N TYR A 7 -6.78 13.07 14.92
CA TYR A 7 -6.92 11.87 14.08
C TYR A 7 -6.22 12.09 12.74
N SER A 8 -4.93 11.78 12.71
CA SER A 8 -4.05 12.15 11.60
C SER A 8 -3.85 11.02 10.60
N PHE A 9 -3.73 11.40 9.32
CA PHE A 9 -3.45 10.49 8.22
C PHE A 9 -2.20 10.93 7.48
N LEU A 10 -1.14 10.13 7.58
CA LEU A 10 0.12 10.38 6.89
C LEU A 10 0.12 9.65 5.56
N ILE A 11 0.46 10.37 4.50
CA ILE A 11 0.50 9.81 3.15
C ILE A 11 1.88 10.04 2.55
N SER A 12 2.51 8.96 2.10
CA SER A 12 3.66 9.07 1.21
C SER A 12 3.17 9.52 -0.18
N PRO A 13 3.72 10.60 -0.79
CA PRO A 13 3.27 11.04 -2.10
C PRO A 13 3.50 9.99 -3.19
N ASP A 14 4.44 9.06 -2.99
CA ASP A 14 4.77 7.96 -3.91
C ASP A 14 3.61 6.94 -4.08
N VAL A 15 2.63 6.92 -3.15
CA VAL A 15 1.41 6.12 -3.30
C VAL A 15 0.32 6.83 -4.11
N LEU A 16 0.42 8.17 -4.21
CA LEU A 16 -0.54 9.06 -4.87
C LEU A 16 -0.11 9.45 -6.29
N GLY A 17 1.16 9.28 -6.61
CA GLY A 17 1.72 9.48 -7.93
C GLY A 17 3.18 9.04 -7.95
N PHE A 18 3.68 8.69 -9.14
CA PHE A 18 5.07 8.26 -9.29
C PHE A 18 5.78 9.13 -10.32
N TYR A 19 7.09 9.27 -10.14
CA TYR A 19 7.93 10.14 -10.94
C TYR A 19 8.79 9.34 -11.93
N GLY A 20 9.12 9.90 -13.09
CA GLY A 20 9.91 9.23 -14.15
C GLY A 20 10.65 10.21 -15.06
N PHE A 21 11.55 9.71 -15.89
CA PHE A 21 12.40 10.55 -16.76
C PHE A 21 11.68 10.95 -18.06
N LEU A 22 12.00 12.14 -18.59
CA LEU A 22 11.48 12.66 -19.86
C LEU A 22 11.75 11.74 -21.07
N SER A 23 12.79 10.92 -21.02
CA SER A 23 13.13 9.96 -22.09
C SER A 23 12.19 8.75 -22.16
N GLU A 24 11.35 8.55 -21.14
CA GLU A 24 10.43 7.41 -21.05
C GLU A 24 9.07 7.67 -21.72
N LEU A 25 8.89 8.88 -22.26
CA LEU A 25 7.65 9.31 -22.86
C LEU A 25 7.44 8.65 -24.23
N VAL A 26 6.32 7.96 -24.41
CA VAL A 26 5.92 7.32 -25.69
C VAL A 26 4.64 8.01 -26.21
N TYR A 27 4.56 8.15 -27.54
CA TYR A 27 3.70 9.00 -28.40
C TYR A 27 2.18 9.19 -28.08
N ASN A 28 1.61 8.66 -26.99
CA ASN A 28 0.17 8.74 -26.65
C ASN A 28 -0.18 9.60 -25.41
N GLU A 29 0.71 10.48 -24.96
CA GLU A 29 0.54 11.30 -23.75
C GLU A 29 -0.39 12.52 -23.87
N THR A 30 -0.85 12.84 -25.07
CA THR A 30 -1.83 13.94 -25.27
C THR A 30 -3.13 13.69 -24.51
N ILE A 31 -3.51 12.43 -24.29
CA ILE A 31 -4.70 12.05 -23.51
C ILE A 31 -4.46 12.26 -22.01
N ASP A 32 -3.30 11.90 -21.47
CA ASP A 32 -3.03 12.03 -20.03
C ASP A 32 -2.74 13.47 -19.59
N ILE A 33 -2.11 14.24 -20.49
CA ILE A 33 -1.95 15.70 -20.35
C ILE A 33 -3.31 16.38 -20.44
N SER A 34 -4.17 16.01 -21.41
CA SER A 34 -5.52 16.61 -21.51
C SER A 34 -6.46 16.20 -20.36
N LYS A 35 -6.25 15.03 -19.75
CA LYS A 35 -6.94 14.61 -18.52
C LYS A 35 -6.36 15.23 -17.25
N GLY A 36 -5.23 15.95 -17.33
CA GLY A 36 -4.58 16.56 -16.15
C GLY A 36 -4.08 15.52 -15.15
N SER A 37 -3.52 14.41 -15.63
CA SER A 37 -2.96 13.34 -14.79
C SER A 37 -1.44 13.23 -14.88
N LEU A 38 -0.82 13.77 -15.94
CA LEU A 38 0.63 13.75 -16.16
C LEU A 38 1.20 15.19 -16.17
N PHE A 39 2.22 15.44 -15.36
CA PHE A 39 2.77 16.78 -15.10
C PHE A 39 4.29 16.78 -15.13
N MET A 40 4.89 17.88 -15.58
CA MET A 40 6.33 18.13 -15.39
C MET A 40 6.53 18.95 -14.13
N LEU A 41 7.36 18.47 -13.21
CA LEU A 41 7.87 19.26 -12.10
C LEU A 41 9.16 19.95 -12.54
N GLU A 42 9.04 21.19 -13.02
CA GLU A 42 10.10 21.91 -13.76
C GLU A 42 11.41 22.06 -12.95
N HIS A 43 11.33 22.34 -11.65
CA HIS A 43 12.54 22.62 -10.85
C HIS A 43 13.32 21.36 -10.50
N VAL A 44 12.64 20.21 -10.36
CA VAL A 44 13.30 18.91 -10.15
C VAL A 44 13.52 18.14 -11.46
N GLN A 45 12.99 18.65 -12.58
CA GLN A 45 13.07 18.07 -13.93
C GLN A 45 12.54 16.63 -14.01
N VAL A 46 11.43 16.34 -13.34
CA VAL A 46 10.84 15.00 -13.31
C VAL A 46 9.40 15.02 -13.80
N MET A 47 9.02 14.02 -14.59
CA MET A 47 7.64 13.78 -14.98
C MET A 47 6.90 13.06 -13.86
N THR A 48 5.73 13.53 -13.46
CA THR A 48 4.93 12.97 -12.38
C THR A 48 3.56 12.58 -12.93
N LYS A 49 3.24 11.29 -12.81
CA LYS A 49 1.90 10.77 -13.09
C LYS A 49 1.14 10.65 -11.77
N LEU A 50 0.02 11.36 -11.66
CA LEU A 50 -0.93 11.20 -10.58
C LEU A 50 -1.69 9.88 -10.75
N ARG A 51 -1.77 9.11 -9.68
CA ARG A 51 -2.48 7.84 -9.66
C ARG A 51 -3.99 8.09 -9.88
N PRO A 52 -4.67 7.28 -10.70
CA PRO A 52 -6.11 7.39 -10.91
C PRO A 52 -6.89 7.47 -9.59
N PHE A 53 -7.96 8.26 -9.56
CA PHE A 53 -8.81 8.52 -8.38
C PHE A 53 -8.21 9.42 -7.27
N VAL A 54 -6.97 9.93 -7.40
CA VAL A 54 -6.31 10.72 -6.33
C VAL A 54 -7.10 11.95 -5.84
N ARG A 55 -7.78 12.67 -6.73
CA ARG A 55 -8.51 13.90 -6.35
C ARG A 55 -9.70 13.58 -5.45
N THR A 56 -10.50 12.58 -5.84
CA THR A 56 -11.63 12.09 -5.05
C THR A 56 -11.14 11.49 -3.74
N PHE A 57 -10.09 10.68 -3.80
CA PHE A 57 -9.44 10.10 -2.62
C PHE A 57 -9.07 11.17 -1.58
N LEU A 58 -8.35 12.23 -1.99
CA LEU A 58 -7.93 13.29 -1.09
C LEU A 58 -9.11 14.07 -0.51
N LYS A 59 -10.09 14.42 -1.35
CA LYS A 59 -11.29 15.12 -0.90
C LYS A 59 -12.00 14.32 0.19
N GLU A 60 -12.28 13.05 -0.05
CA GLU A 60 -13.02 12.23 0.90
C GLU A 60 -12.21 11.85 2.14
N ALA A 61 -10.91 11.59 1.98
CA ALA A 61 -10.03 11.36 3.13
C ALA A 61 -9.96 12.61 4.04
N SER A 62 -10.02 13.82 3.47
CA SER A 62 -10.01 15.07 4.25
C SER A 62 -11.24 15.27 5.12
N GLU A 63 -12.36 14.62 4.78
CA GLU A 63 -13.59 14.65 5.60
C GLU A 63 -13.49 13.75 6.84
N MET A 64 -12.55 12.80 6.83
CA MET A 64 -12.35 11.81 7.89
C MET A 64 -11.10 12.06 8.75
N PHE A 65 -10.05 12.66 8.18
CA PHE A 65 -8.73 12.74 8.79
C PHE A 65 -8.10 14.13 8.64
N GLU A 66 -7.23 14.48 9.59
CA GLU A 66 -6.26 15.56 9.39
C GLU A 66 -5.05 15.04 8.59
N MET A 67 -4.87 15.53 7.36
CA MET A 67 -3.93 14.91 6.42
C MET A 67 -2.53 15.55 6.44
N TYR A 68 -1.51 14.70 6.34
CA TYR A 68 -0.09 15.05 6.26
C TYR A 68 0.53 14.43 5.00
N ILE A 69 1.42 15.17 4.34
CA ILE A 69 2.40 14.59 3.42
C ILE A 69 3.65 14.23 4.23
N TYR A 70 4.14 13.00 4.12
CA TYR A 70 5.43 12.61 4.68
C TYR A 70 6.23 11.80 3.67
N THR A 71 7.27 12.41 3.10
CA THR A 71 8.14 11.80 2.08
C THR A 71 9.60 11.66 2.51
N MET A 72 10.30 10.72 1.88
CA MET A 72 11.77 10.62 1.91
C MET A 72 12.43 11.48 0.82
N GLY A 73 11.64 12.20 0.01
CA GLY A 73 12.12 13.25 -0.89
C GLY A 73 12.62 14.48 -0.12
N ASP A 74 13.42 15.31 -0.79
CA ASP A 74 13.85 16.59 -0.22
C ASP A 74 12.68 17.59 -0.08
N ARG A 75 12.96 18.70 0.60
CA ARG A 75 11.97 19.74 0.86
C ARG A 75 11.38 20.32 -0.43
N GLN A 76 12.20 20.54 -1.46
CA GLN A 76 11.74 21.13 -2.71
C GLN A 76 10.72 20.21 -3.40
N TYR A 77 11.06 18.93 -3.56
CA TYR A 77 10.16 17.91 -4.11
C TYR A 77 8.85 17.83 -3.32
N SER A 78 8.93 17.81 -1.98
CA SER A 78 7.74 17.70 -1.13
C SER A 78 6.75 18.87 -1.32
N LEU A 79 7.25 20.09 -1.47
CA LEU A 79 6.43 21.28 -1.67
C LEU A 79 5.82 21.32 -3.08
N GLU A 80 6.53 20.84 -4.10
CA GLU A 80 5.99 20.72 -5.44
C GLU A 80 4.88 19.67 -5.52
N MET A 81 5.09 18.50 -4.89
CA MET A 81 4.05 17.49 -4.77
C MET A 81 2.84 18.00 -3.99
N ALA A 82 3.03 18.74 -2.90
CA ALA A 82 1.93 19.35 -2.16
C ALA A 82 1.12 20.31 -3.03
N ARG A 83 1.77 21.21 -3.79
CA ARG A 83 1.08 22.11 -4.73
C ARG A 83 0.35 21.37 -5.84
N LEU A 84 0.94 20.28 -6.34
CA LEU A 84 0.33 19.48 -7.40
C LEU A 84 -0.92 18.73 -6.88
N LEU A 85 -0.84 18.16 -5.68
CA LEU A 85 -1.91 17.39 -5.03
C LEU A 85 -3.02 18.26 -4.43
N ASP A 86 -2.66 19.44 -3.93
CA ASP A 86 -3.54 20.39 -3.25
C ASP A 86 -3.29 21.84 -3.72
N PRO A 87 -3.71 22.20 -4.94
CA PRO A 87 -3.41 23.52 -5.52
C PRO A 87 -4.02 24.69 -4.74
N GLN A 88 -5.10 24.45 -4.00
CA GLN A 88 -5.81 25.46 -3.21
C GLN A 88 -5.40 25.47 -1.73
N GLY A 89 -4.56 24.54 -1.29
CA GLY A 89 -4.12 24.44 0.10
C GLY A 89 -5.24 24.05 1.07
N GLU A 90 -6.23 23.29 0.61
CA GLU A 90 -7.40 22.87 1.40
C GLU A 90 -7.07 21.71 2.34
N TYR A 91 -6.15 20.83 1.92
CA TYR A 91 -5.92 19.51 2.51
C TYR A 91 -4.73 19.48 3.46
N PHE A 92 -3.55 19.89 2.98
CA PHE A 92 -2.30 19.70 3.72
C PHE A 92 -1.85 20.97 4.43
N LYS A 93 -2.09 22.15 3.84
CA LYS A 93 -1.62 23.45 4.35
C LYS A 93 -0.10 23.42 4.60
N ASP A 94 0.32 23.52 5.86
CA ASP A 94 1.70 23.49 6.33
C ASP A 94 2.17 22.09 6.79
N LYS A 95 1.31 21.07 6.73
CA LYS A 95 1.58 19.69 7.16
C LYS A 95 2.32 18.87 6.10
N VAL A 96 3.48 19.35 5.69
CA VAL A 96 4.37 18.70 4.72
C VAL A 96 5.71 18.42 5.37
N ILE A 97 6.04 17.13 5.52
CA ILE A 97 7.26 16.63 6.16
C ILE A 97 8.13 15.97 5.09
N SER A 98 9.36 16.48 4.93
CA SER A 98 10.36 15.98 4.00
C SER A 98 11.49 15.23 4.72
N ARG A 99 12.39 14.61 3.95
CA ARG A 99 13.61 14.00 4.48
C ARG A 99 14.50 15.01 5.23
N ASP A 100 14.45 16.28 4.81
CA ASP A 100 15.30 17.34 5.39
C ASP A 100 14.79 17.81 6.75
N ASP A 101 13.53 17.51 7.09
CA ASP A 101 12.92 17.83 8.39
C ASP A 101 13.17 16.73 9.45
N GLY A 102 13.48 15.51 8.99
CA GLY A 102 13.66 14.34 9.86
C GLY A 102 15.00 14.30 10.60
N THR A 103 15.00 13.71 11.79
CA THR A 103 16.21 13.50 12.60
C THR A 103 17.09 12.35 12.10
N GLN A 104 16.51 11.41 11.33
CA GLN A 104 17.20 10.25 10.75
C GLN A 104 17.00 10.20 9.23
N LYS A 105 18.11 10.06 8.48
CA LYS A 105 18.10 10.19 7.02
C LYS A 105 17.31 9.12 6.25
N ASN A 106 17.00 7.97 6.85
CA ASN A 106 16.41 6.81 6.16
C ASN A 106 15.20 6.20 6.89
N VAL A 107 14.67 6.86 7.91
CA VAL A 107 13.59 6.35 8.76
C VAL A 107 12.62 7.48 9.04
N LYS A 108 11.32 7.16 9.02
CA LYS A 108 10.24 8.05 9.42
C LYS A 108 9.84 7.76 10.87
N ASP A 109 9.51 8.81 11.60
CA ASP A 109 9.05 8.76 12.99
C ASP A 109 7.83 9.68 13.17
N LEU A 110 7.11 9.59 14.28
CA LEU A 110 5.93 10.43 14.53
C LEU A 110 6.26 11.73 15.29
N ASP A 111 7.54 12.00 15.55
CA ASP A 111 8.07 13.15 16.31
C ASP A 111 7.60 14.52 15.77
N LEU A 112 7.27 14.61 14.49
CA LEU A 112 6.88 15.83 13.78
C LEU A 112 5.38 15.92 13.48
N VAL A 113 4.60 14.94 13.93
CA VAL A 113 3.16 14.86 13.69
C VAL A 113 2.43 15.27 14.97
N LEU A 114 1.42 16.14 14.83
CA LEU A 114 0.55 16.46 15.95
C LEU A 114 -0.44 15.31 16.18
N GLY A 115 -0.39 14.70 17.36
CA GLY A 115 -1.28 13.59 17.70
C GLY A 115 -0.55 12.54 18.54
N THR A 116 -1.30 11.54 18.97
CA THR A 116 -0.78 10.37 19.67
C THR A 116 -0.79 9.17 18.74
N GLU A 117 0.15 8.24 18.90
CA GLU A 117 0.26 7.06 18.02
C GLU A 117 -1.03 6.22 17.94
N ASN A 118 -1.90 6.29 18.95
CA ASN A 118 -3.18 5.58 18.98
C ASN A 118 -4.25 6.20 18.06
N SER A 119 -4.02 7.39 17.50
CA SER A 119 -4.94 8.10 16.60
C SER A 119 -4.32 8.43 15.24
N ILE A 120 -3.19 7.80 14.90
CA ILE A 120 -2.46 8.05 13.66
C ILE A 120 -2.56 6.84 12.72
N VAL A 121 -3.01 7.08 11.49
CA VAL A 121 -2.99 6.10 10.39
C VAL A 121 -1.93 6.50 9.37
N ILE A 122 -1.16 5.53 8.88
CA ILE A 122 -0.09 5.77 7.91
C ILE A 122 -0.40 5.00 6.62
N LEU A 123 -0.36 5.66 5.47
CA LEU A 123 -0.41 5.05 4.15
C LEU A 123 0.92 5.24 3.44
N ASP A 124 1.66 4.15 3.25
CA ASP A 124 2.99 4.15 2.67
C ASP A 124 3.20 2.87 1.85
N ASP A 125 4.05 2.93 0.84
CA ASP A 125 4.45 1.79 0.01
C ASP A 125 5.71 1.08 0.54
N LYS A 126 6.32 1.59 1.63
CA LYS A 126 7.54 1.03 2.23
C LYS A 126 7.35 0.77 3.73
N GLU A 127 7.40 -0.51 4.14
CA GLU A 127 7.35 -0.87 5.56
C GLU A 127 8.68 -0.57 6.26
N GLU A 128 9.80 -0.67 5.54
CA GLU A 128 11.15 -0.51 6.08
C GLU A 128 11.45 0.90 6.62
N VAL A 129 10.75 1.93 6.12
CA VAL A 129 10.92 3.30 6.62
C VAL A 129 10.14 3.55 7.93
N TRP A 130 9.27 2.64 8.35
CA TRP A 130 8.46 2.73 9.58
C TRP A 130 8.75 1.59 10.59
N PRO A 131 10.00 1.41 11.06
CA PRO A 131 10.38 0.25 11.89
C PRO A 131 9.64 0.18 13.23
N LYS A 132 9.23 1.33 13.79
CA LYS A 132 8.52 1.44 15.08
C LYS A 132 6.98 1.39 14.95
N TYR A 133 6.42 1.82 13.82
CA TYR A 133 4.98 2.08 13.66
C TYR A 133 4.31 1.18 12.62
N ARG A 134 4.79 -0.06 12.49
CA ARG A 134 4.24 -1.06 11.53
C ARG A 134 2.77 -1.40 11.75
N ASP A 135 2.26 -1.14 12.94
CA ASP A 135 0.87 -1.41 13.30
C ASP A 135 -0.07 -0.25 12.96
N ASN A 136 0.48 0.96 12.79
CA ASN A 136 -0.20 2.13 12.22
C ASN A 136 -0.19 2.14 10.68
N LEU A 137 0.78 1.45 10.09
CA LEU A 137 0.97 1.39 8.65
C LEU A 137 -0.08 0.52 7.96
N ILE A 138 -0.78 1.10 7.00
CA ILE A 138 -1.47 0.42 5.90
C ILE A 138 -0.49 0.42 4.72
N LEU A 139 0.05 -0.76 4.42
CA LEU A 139 1.02 -0.91 3.33
C LEU A 139 0.26 -0.95 2.00
N MET A 140 0.58 -0.05 1.09
CA MET A 140 -0.06 0.04 -0.23
C MET A 140 0.88 -0.44 -1.34
N GLU A 141 0.31 -1.00 -2.41
CA GLU A 141 1.08 -1.31 -3.60
C GLU A 141 1.60 -0.03 -4.26
N ARG A 142 2.90 -0.01 -4.59
CA ARG A 142 3.55 1.10 -5.29
C ARG A 142 2.97 1.27 -6.70
N TYR A 143 2.84 2.52 -7.12
CA TYR A 143 2.32 2.86 -8.44
C TYR A 143 3.41 2.80 -9.52
N HIS A 144 3.50 1.68 -10.23
CA HIS A 144 4.52 1.45 -11.27
C HIS A 144 4.06 1.90 -12.66
N PHE A 145 3.80 3.20 -12.84
CA PHE A 145 3.39 3.76 -14.13
C PHE A 145 4.55 3.82 -15.14
N PHE A 146 5.66 4.43 -14.73
CA PHE A 146 6.87 4.58 -15.54
C PHE A 146 7.74 3.33 -15.50
N ASN A 147 8.54 3.13 -16.55
CA ASN A 147 9.38 1.94 -16.69
C ASN A 147 10.60 1.99 -15.76
N SER A 148 11.15 3.17 -15.49
CA SER A 148 12.18 3.42 -14.47
C SER A 148 11.76 2.87 -13.12
N SER A 149 10.51 3.07 -12.73
CA SER A 149 9.95 2.52 -11.49
C SER A 149 10.14 1.00 -11.40
N CYS A 150 9.89 0.24 -12.47
CA CYS A 150 10.11 -1.20 -12.46
C CYS A 150 11.59 -1.56 -12.32
N GLN A 151 12.49 -0.81 -12.97
CA GLN A 151 13.94 -1.05 -12.94
C GLN A 151 14.55 -0.74 -11.58
N ASP A 152 14.23 0.41 -11.00
CA ASP A 152 14.74 0.87 -9.70
C ASP A 152 14.40 -0.11 -8.57
N PHE A 153 13.30 -0.85 -8.73
CA PHE A 153 12.84 -1.86 -7.77
C PHE A 153 13.08 -3.31 -8.24
N GLY A 154 13.86 -3.53 -9.30
CA GLY A 154 14.26 -4.85 -9.78
C GLY A 154 13.11 -5.73 -10.26
N LEU A 155 11.98 -5.13 -10.64
CA LEU A 155 10.79 -5.83 -11.09
C LEU A 155 10.94 -6.27 -12.55
N GLN A 156 10.66 -7.55 -12.80
CA GLN A 156 10.69 -8.16 -14.14
C GLN A 156 9.37 -7.97 -14.92
N CYS A 157 8.47 -7.09 -14.47
CA CYS A 157 7.21 -6.80 -15.16
C CYS A 157 7.30 -5.54 -16.01
N LYS A 158 6.44 -5.45 -17.03
CA LYS A 158 6.24 -4.23 -17.81
C LYS A 158 5.48 -3.21 -16.94
N SER A 159 5.84 -1.93 -17.06
CA SER A 159 5.10 -0.84 -16.42
C SER A 159 3.74 -0.60 -17.07
N LEU A 160 2.88 0.16 -16.42
CA LEU A 160 1.55 0.49 -16.95
C LEU A 160 1.65 1.26 -18.29
N ALA A 161 2.57 2.23 -18.37
CA ALA A 161 2.84 2.96 -19.61
C ALA A 161 3.31 2.04 -20.74
N ALA A 162 4.20 1.08 -20.46
CA ALA A 162 4.70 0.12 -21.45
C ALA A 162 3.61 -0.88 -21.92
N LEU A 163 2.57 -1.06 -21.12
CA LEU A 163 1.39 -1.86 -21.46
C LEU A 163 0.27 -1.03 -22.11
N ASN A 164 0.42 0.30 -22.18
CA ASN A 164 -0.58 1.24 -22.66
C ASN A 164 -1.93 1.09 -21.92
N ILE A 165 -1.85 0.92 -20.60
CA ILE A 165 -2.98 0.85 -19.65
C ILE A 165 -2.69 1.73 -18.44
N ASP A 166 -3.70 1.93 -17.58
CA ASP A 166 -3.57 2.58 -16.28
C ASP A 166 -4.52 1.90 -15.27
N GLU A 167 -4.45 2.27 -14.00
CA GLU A 167 -5.41 1.83 -12.99
C GLU A 167 -6.82 2.41 -13.24
N ASN A 168 -7.85 1.73 -12.74
CA ASN A 168 -9.25 2.15 -12.86
C ASN A 168 -9.64 3.10 -11.70
N GLU A 169 -10.43 4.13 -11.98
CA GLU A 169 -10.95 5.03 -10.94
C GLU A 169 -12.03 4.40 -10.05
N ILE A 170 -12.73 3.36 -10.52
CA ILE A 170 -13.86 2.75 -9.79
C ILE A 170 -13.38 1.69 -8.80
N ASP A 171 -12.48 0.81 -9.23
CA ASP A 171 -12.04 -0.35 -8.45
C ASP A 171 -10.51 -0.51 -8.41
N GLY A 172 -9.78 0.55 -8.77
CA GLY A 172 -8.32 0.63 -8.63
C GLY A 172 -7.86 0.76 -7.19
N ALA A 173 -6.55 0.93 -7.01
CA ALA A 173 -5.94 0.79 -5.70
C ALA A 173 -6.36 1.88 -4.71
N LEU A 174 -6.45 3.14 -5.15
CA LEU A 174 -6.91 4.24 -4.28
C LEU A 174 -8.40 4.13 -3.92
N ALA A 175 -9.25 3.65 -4.83
CA ALA A 175 -10.66 3.42 -4.53
C ALA A 175 -10.83 2.34 -3.45
N LYS A 176 -10.13 1.21 -3.60
CA LYS A 176 -10.14 0.13 -2.60
C LYS A 176 -9.61 0.58 -1.25
N ILE A 177 -8.51 1.35 -1.23
CA ILE A 177 -7.92 1.79 0.04
C ILE A 177 -8.79 2.84 0.74
N LEU A 178 -9.52 3.67 -0.01
CA LEU A 178 -10.49 4.60 0.58
C LEU A 178 -11.61 3.85 1.33
N GLU A 179 -12.11 2.75 0.76
CA GLU A 179 -13.12 1.93 1.44
C GLU A 179 -12.59 1.33 2.76
N VAL A 180 -11.33 0.89 2.76
CA VAL A 180 -10.67 0.43 3.99
C VAL A 180 -10.57 1.57 5.01
N LEU A 181 -10.16 2.77 4.59
CA LEU A 181 -10.05 3.94 5.47
C LEU A 181 -11.41 4.36 6.07
N ARG A 182 -12.48 4.34 5.27
CA ARG A 182 -13.85 4.61 5.76
C ARG A 182 -14.27 3.62 6.82
N GLN A 183 -14.01 2.32 6.60
CA GLN A 183 -14.34 1.31 7.59
C GLN A 183 -13.47 1.43 8.85
N ILE A 184 -12.19 1.77 8.73
CA ILE A 184 -11.33 2.04 9.89
C ILE A 184 -11.87 3.24 10.69
N ASN A 185 -12.22 4.34 10.01
CA ASN A 185 -12.79 5.53 10.63
C ASN A 185 -14.09 5.21 11.38
N TYR A 186 -15.04 4.53 10.72
CA TYR A 186 -16.29 4.09 11.34
C TYR A 186 -16.04 3.20 12.56
N LYS A 187 -15.18 2.18 12.46
CA LYS A 187 -14.89 1.31 13.59
C LYS A 187 -14.22 2.05 14.76
N PHE A 188 -13.32 2.98 14.45
CA PHE A 188 -12.62 3.77 15.47
C PHE A 188 -13.57 4.71 16.23
N PHE A 189 -14.50 5.37 15.55
CA PHE A 189 -15.41 6.34 16.17
C PHE A 189 -16.73 5.73 16.67
N ASP A 190 -17.26 4.69 16.02
CA ASP A 190 -18.60 4.16 16.29
C ASP A 190 -18.61 2.78 16.98
N GLU A 191 -17.66 1.88 16.65
CA GLU A 191 -17.68 0.50 17.19
C GLU A 191 -16.80 0.30 18.43
N LEU A 192 -15.63 0.94 18.49
CA LEU A 192 -14.74 0.81 19.64
C LEU A 192 -15.42 1.32 20.92
N GLN A 193 -15.40 0.49 21.95
CA GLN A 193 -15.96 0.84 23.26
C GLN A 193 -14.98 1.72 24.05
N GLY A 194 -15.52 2.52 24.97
CA GLY A 194 -14.74 3.42 25.82
C GLY A 194 -14.58 4.83 25.25
N ASP A 195 -13.92 5.69 26.05
CA ASP A 195 -13.70 7.09 25.73
C ASP A 195 -12.72 7.24 24.56
N LEU A 196 -12.91 8.28 23.73
CA LEU A 196 -12.10 8.51 22.53
C LEU A 196 -10.61 8.62 22.81
N VAL A 197 -10.22 9.09 24.00
CA VAL A 197 -8.81 9.26 24.40
C VAL A 197 -8.12 7.91 24.61
N ASP A 198 -8.86 6.89 25.02
CA ASP A 198 -8.32 5.55 25.32
C ASP A 198 -8.36 4.61 24.11
N ARG A 199 -9.00 5.02 23.02
CA ARG A 199 -9.11 4.23 21.79
C ARG A 199 -7.78 4.18 21.07
N ASP A 200 -7.57 3.07 20.37
CA ASP A 200 -6.35 2.81 19.61
C ASP A 200 -6.67 2.26 18.23
N VAL A 201 -6.38 3.07 17.21
CA VAL A 201 -6.60 2.73 15.79
C VAL A 201 -5.82 1.48 15.38
N ARG A 202 -4.70 1.17 16.03
CA ARG A 202 -3.93 -0.06 15.76
C ARG A 202 -4.73 -1.30 16.12
N GLN A 203 -5.60 -1.23 17.14
CA GLN A 203 -6.49 -2.34 17.47
C GLN A 203 -7.47 -2.60 16.33
N VAL A 204 -8.02 -1.53 15.73
CA VAL A 204 -8.90 -1.64 14.57
C VAL A 204 -8.15 -2.24 13.38
N VAL A 205 -7.01 -1.65 13.00
CA VAL A 205 -6.20 -2.12 11.86
C VAL A 205 -5.77 -3.58 12.03
N LEU A 206 -5.28 -3.96 13.21
CA LEU A 206 -4.78 -5.32 13.46
C LEU A 206 -5.90 -6.35 13.59
N SER A 207 -6.90 -6.10 14.44
CA SER A 207 -7.93 -7.10 14.77
C SER A 207 -9.02 -7.20 13.71
N SER A 208 -9.42 -6.08 13.12
CA SER A 208 -10.57 -6.04 12.21
C SER A 208 -10.20 -6.13 10.74
N PHE A 209 -9.01 -5.69 10.35
CA PHE A 209 -8.63 -5.60 8.93
C PHE A 209 -7.47 -6.49 8.54
N ARG A 210 -6.53 -6.80 9.44
CA ARG A 210 -5.42 -7.72 9.15
C ARG A 210 -5.76 -9.14 9.55
N GLY A 211 -6.04 -9.39 10.83
CA GLY A 211 -6.24 -10.74 11.37
C GLY A 211 -7.42 -11.53 10.77
N GLU A 212 -8.23 -10.90 9.92
CA GLU A 212 -9.44 -11.46 9.36
C GLU A 212 -9.34 -11.77 7.85
N VAL A 213 -8.32 -11.26 7.16
CA VAL A 213 -8.21 -11.35 5.69
C VAL A 213 -8.13 -12.79 5.22
N LEU A 214 -7.24 -13.57 5.84
CA LEU A 214 -6.94 -14.95 5.49
C LEU A 214 -7.39 -15.91 6.61
N ARG A 215 -8.34 -15.49 7.45
CA ARG A 215 -8.88 -16.35 8.51
C ARG A 215 -9.42 -17.65 7.91
N GLY A 216 -9.01 -18.78 8.49
CA GLY A 216 -9.35 -20.12 8.01
C GLY A 216 -8.46 -20.64 6.88
N CYS A 217 -7.55 -19.83 6.33
CA CYS A 217 -6.55 -20.32 5.39
C CYS A 217 -5.41 -21.02 6.14
N VAL A 218 -5.19 -22.29 5.83
CA VAL A 218 -4.01 -23.05 6.25
C VAL A 218 -3.01 -23.10 5.10
N ILE A 219 -1.85 -22.46 5.29
CA ILE A 219 -0.86 -22.18 4.24
C ILE A 219 0.42 -22.97 4.49
N VAL A 220 0.94 -23.61 3.45
CA VAL A 220 2.31 -24.12 3.39
C VAL A 220 3.07 -23.38 2.30
N PHE A 221 4.31 -23.00 2.59
CA PHE A 221 5.19 -22.38 1.60
C PHE A 221 6.12 -23.43 1.01
N SER A 222 6.26 -23.40 -0.31
CA SER A 222 7.25 -24.19 -1.02
C SER A 222 8.67 -23.80 -0.60
N LEU A 223 9.61 -24.75 -0.63
CA LEU A 223 10.97 -24.54 -0.13
C LEU A 223 11.85 -23.66 -1.02
N ASN A 224 11.38 -23.28 -2.21
CA ASN A 224 12.15 -22.49 -3.18
C ASN A 224 12.24 -20.99 -2.80
N PHE A 225 11.63 -20.54 -1.70
CA PHE A 225 11.76 -19.17 -1.20
C PHE A 225 13.06 -18.99 -0.39
N HIS A 226 14.17 -18.76 -1.08
CA HIS A 226 15.45 -18.40 -0.44
C HIS A 226 15.35 -17.02 0.24
N GLY A 227 15.56 -16.95 1.56
CA GLY A 227 15.60 -15.69 2.34
C GLY A 227 14.22 -15.11 2.71
N ASP A 228 13.26 -15.15 1.80
CA ASP A 228 11.95 -14.47 1.96
C ASP A 228 10.93 -15.24 2.82
N LEU A 229 11.15 -16.54 3.04
CA LEU A 229 10.17 -17.42 3.70
C LEU A 229 9.71 -16.90 5.08
N ARG A 230 10.63 -16.32 5.86
CA ARG A 230 10.30 -15.76 7.18
C ARG A 230 9.39 -14.54 7.06
N ILE A 231 9.63 -13.70 6.06
CA ILE A 231 8.86 -12.47 5.81
C ILE A 231 7.46 -12.86 5.32
N LEU A 232 7.36 -13.73 4.31
CA LEU A 232 6.08 -14.17 3.76
C LEU A 232 5.22 -14.88 4.81
N ARG A 233 5.83 -15.73 5.65
CA ARG A 233 5.11 -16.36 6.77
C ARG A 233 4.55 -15.33 7.75
N ARG A 234 5.36 -14.34 8.13
CA ARG A 234 4.93 -13.28 9.04
C ARG A 234 3.76 -12.48 8.45
N ILE A 235 3.79 -12.19 7.14
CA ILE A 235 2.67 -11.52 6.46
C ILE A 235 1.41 -12.38 6.54
N ALA A 236 1.49 -13.66 6.17
CA ALA A 236 0.35 -14.58 6.22
C ALA A 236 -0.25 -14.70 7.62
N GLU A 237 0.58 -14.86 8.65
CA GLU A 237 0.13 -14.94 10.05
C GLU A 237 -0.52 -13.62 10.52
N ARG A 238 0.05 -12.45 10.17
CA ARG A 238 -0.57 -11.14 10.45
C ARG A 238 -1.92 -10.99 9.76
N LEU A 239 -2.09 -11.61 8.60
CA LEU A 239 -3.35 -11.64 7.87
C LEU A 239 -4.36 -12.68 8.40
N GLY A 240 -4.06 -13.38 9.50
CA GLY A 240 -4.96 -14.35 10.11
C GLY A 240 -4.85 -15.78 9.58
N ALA A 241 -3.89 -16.06 8.70
CA ALA A 241 -3.66 -17.42 8.21
C ALA A 241 -2.91 -18.28 9.24
N THR A 242 -3.14 -19.59 9.20
CA THR A 242 -2.32 -20.57 9.93
C THR A 242 -1.22 -21.11 9.02
N CYS A 243 0.04 -20.93 9.39
CA CYS A 243 1.17 -21.42 8.59
C CYS A 243 1.76 -22.72 9.12
N LEU A 244 1.78 -23.76 8.29
CA LEU A 244 2.36 -25.06 8.64
C LEU A 244 3.75 -25.25 8.03
N LYS A 245 4.55 -26.11 8.67
CA LYS A 245 5.87 -26.53 8.16
C LYS A 245 5.81 -27.78 7.29
N LYS A 246 4.73 -28.56 7.39
CA LYS A 246 4.54 -29.83 6.71
C LYS A 246 3.15 -29.87 6.11
N LEU A 247 2.99 -30.65 5.04
CA LEU A 247 1.71 -30.89 4.39
C LEU A 247 0.88 -31.87 5.23
N ASP A 248 -0.41 -31.57 5.36
CA ASP A 248 -1.43 -32.46 5.90
C ASP A 248 -2.79 -32.11 5.26
N PRO A 249 -3.84 -32.94 5.48
CA PRO A 249 -5.14 -32.72 4.84
C PRO A 249 -5.83 -31.38 5.13
N THR A 250 -5.46 -30.70 6.23
CA THR A 250 -6.02 -29.40 6.63
C THR A 250 -5.50 -28.24 5.78
N VAL A 251 -4.37 -28.44 5.08
CA VAL A 251 -3.80 -27.43 4.17
C VAL A 251 -4.81 -27.05 3.10
N THR A 252 -4.96 -25.75 2.91
CA THR A 252 -5.86 -25.13 1.93
C THR A 252 -5.09 -24.54 0.75
N HIS A 253 -3.91 -23.95 1.02
CA HIS A 253 -3.09 -23.26 0.04
C HIS A 253 -1.63 -23.70 0.15
N VAL A 254 -1.01 -23.85 -1.02
CA VAL A 254 0.44 -23.88 -1.16
C VAL A 254 0.87 -22.63 -1.91
N ILE A 255 1.74 -21.84 -1.29
CA ILE A 255 2.39 -20.71 -1.95
C ILE A 255 3.69 -21.22 -2.58
N GLY A 256 3.87 -21.04 -3.88
CA GLY A 256 5.03 -21.54 -4.63
C GLY A 256 5.41 -20.68 -5.83
N THR A 257 6.58 -20.93 -6.39
CA THR A 257 7.11 -20.25 -7.59
C THR A 257 6.81 -21.01 -8.88
N ASP A 258 6.71 -22.33 -8.78
CA ASP A 258 6.65 -23.24 -9.91
C ASP A 258 5.95 -24.56 -9.51
N PHE A 259 5.68 -25.41 -10.51
CA PHE A 259 5.13 -26.75 -10.34
C PHE A 259 6.22 -27.85 -10.18
N VAL A 260 7.39 -27.53 -9.62
CA VAL A 260 8.50 -28.50 -9.53
C VAL A 260 8.65 -29.10 -8.14
N THR A 261 8.13 -28.45 -7.10
CA THR A 261 8.32 -28.92 -5.73
C THR A 261 7.33 -30.01 -5.30
N LYS A 262 7.68 -30.74 -4.23
CA LYS A 262 6.80 -31.76 -3.65
C LYS A 262 5.48 -31.15 -3.20
N GLU A 263 5.55 -29.96 -2.60
CA GLU A 263 4.43 -29.17 -2.12
C GLU A 263 3.51 -28.77 -3.27
N SER A 264 4.08 -28.27 -4.37
CA SER A 264 3.33 -27.87 -5.57
C SER A 264 2.57 -29.05 -6.20
N ARG A 265 3.24 -30.21 -6.37
CA ARG A 265 2.62 -31.42 -6.91
C ARG A 265 1.49 -31.94 -6.01
N TRP A 266 1.73 -31.96 -4.70
CA TRP A 266 0.74 -32.39 -3.72
C TRP A 266 -0.51 -31.51 -3.75
N ALA A 267 -0.35 -30.18 -3.84
CA ALA A 267 -1.49 -29.26 -3.89
C ALA A 267 -2.42 -29.57 -5.06
N VAL A 268 -1.88 -29.79 -6.25
CA VAL A 268 -2.69 -30.11 -7.44
C VAL A 268 -3.34 -31.50 -7.31
N GLN A 269 -2.60 -32.50 -6.83
CA GLN A 269 -3.13 -33.85 -6.62
C GLN A 269 -4.32 -33.87 -5.64
N GLU A 270 -4.21 -33.12 -4.54
CA GLU A 270 -5.23 -33.01 -3.50
C GLU A 270 -6.26 -31.90 -3.77
N LYS A 271 -6.24 -31.31 -4.97
CA LYS A 271 -7.15 -30.22 -5.40
C LYS A 271 -7.17 -29.02 -4.43
N LYS A 272 -6.00 -28.67 -3.89
CA LYS A 272 -5.76 -27.47 -3.08
C LYS A 272 -5.27 -26.32 -3.97
N PHE A 273 -5.32 -25.10 -3.47
CA PHE A 273 -4.87 -23.94 -4.22
C PHE A 273 -3.34 -23.89 -4.28
N LEU A 274 -2.79 -23.84 -5.49
CA LEU A 274 -1.37 -23.55 -5.74
C LEU A 274 -1.26 -22.14 -6.31
N VAL A 275 -0.89 -21.18 -5.47
CA VAL A 275 -0.85 -19.75 -5.81
C VAL A 275 0.56 -19.17 -5.69
N SER A 276 0.84 -18.12 -6.46
CA SER A 276 2.09 -17.39 -6.38
C SER A 276 2.14 -16.49 -5.14
N ARG A 277 3.34 -16.04 -4.75
CA ARG A 277 3.52 -15.07 -3.65
C ARG A 277 2.69 -13.79 -3.82
N ARG A 278 2.39 -13.40 -5.07
CA ARG A 278 1.60 -12.21 -5.41
C ARG A 278 0.19 -12.25 -4.85
N TRP A 279 -0.39 -13.45 -4.66
CA TRP A 279 -1.70 -13.59 -4.01
C TRP A 279 -1.67 -13.06 -2.58
N LEU A 280 -0.63 -13.45 -1.82
CA LEU A 280 -0.44 -13.03 -0.45
C LEU A 280 -0.09 -11.54 -0.35
N GLU A 281 0.75 -11.04 -1.26
CA GLU A 281 1.11 -9.63 -1.33
C GLU A 281 -0.09 -8.75 -1.66
N ALA A 282 -0.89 -9.13 -2.66
CA ALA A 282 -2.11 -8.41 -3.01
C ALA A 282 -3.13 -8.45 -1.86
N ALA A 283 -3.27 -9.60 -1.16
CA ALA A 283 -4.12 -9.67 0.03
C ALA A 283 -3.65 -8.73 1.15
N ASN A 284 -2.33 -8.56 1.31
CA ASN A 284 -1.76 -7.62 2.27
C ASN A 284 -1.98 -6.15 1.86
N PHE A 285 -1.81 -5.82 0.58
CA PHE A 285 -1.96 -4.44 0.09
C PHE A 285 -3.41 -3.94 0.12
N PHE A 286 -4.36 -4.81 -0.22
CA PHE A 286 -5.79 -4.45 -0.26
C PHE A 286 -6.53 -4.76 1.04
N LEU A 287 -5.86 -5.39 2.02
CA LEU A 287 -6.47 -5.89 3.26
C LEU A 287 -7.76 -6.70 3.00
N GLN A 288 -7.73 -7.50 1.94
CA GLN A 288 -8.86 -8.30 1.46
C GLN A 288 -8.35 -9.59 0.81
N LYS A 289 -9.03 -10.72 1.07
CA LYS A 289 -8.71 -11.97 0.40
C LYS A 289 -8.93 -11.83 -1.11
N GLN A 290 -7.88 -12.10 -1.88
CA GLN A 290 -7.96 -12.01 -3.33
C GLN A 290 -8.45 -13.34 -3.93
N PRO A 291 -9.17 -13.31 -5.07
CA PRO A 291 -9.57 -14.51 -5.78
C PRO A 291 -8.33 -15.31 -6.23
N GLU A 292 -8.24 -16.57 -5.80
CA GLU A 292 -7.05 -17.42 -5.99
C GLU A 292 -6.75 -17.68 -7.48
N GLU A 293 -7.77 -17.66 -8.34
CA GLU A 293 -7.72 -17.98 -9.77
C GLU A 293 -6.83 -16.98 -10.53
N ASN A 294 -6.77 -15.75 -10.05
CA ASN A 294 -5.97 -14.67 -10.62
C ASN A 294 -4.46 -14.84 -10.36
N PHE A 295 -4.08 -15.76 -9.47
CA PHE A 295 -2.71 -15.89 -8.99
C PHE A 295 -2.17 -17.32 -9.07
N LEU A 296 -2.83 -18.21 -9.81
CA LEU A 296 -2.41 -19.59 -9.98
C LEU A 296 -1.00 -19.70 -10.59
N VAL A 297 -0.20 -20.62 -10.06
CA VAL A 297 1.10 -20.94 -10.63
C VAL A 297 0.90 -21.75 -11.92
N LYS A 298 1.58 -21.36 -13.00
CA LYS A 298 1.51 -22.10 -14.27
C LYS A 298 2.10 -23.50 -14.11
N ILE A 299 1.32 -24.49 -14.54
CA ILE A 299 1.75 -25.88 -14.66
C ILE A 299 2.27 -26.02 -16.11
N HIS A 300 3.58 -26.13 -16.26
CA HIS A 300 4.23 -26.37 -17.55
C HIS A 300 4.53 -27.86 -17.72
#